data_AF-A0A4J1XKW7-F1
#
_entry.id   AF-A0A4J1XKW7-F1
#
_cell.length_a   1.000
_cell.length_b   1.000
_cell.length_c   1.000
_cell.angle_alpha   90.00
_cell.angle_beta   90.00
_cell.angle_gamma   90.00
#
_symmetry.space_group_name_H-M   'P 1'
#
loop_
_entity.id
_entity.type
_entity.pdbx_description
1 polymer ?
#
loop_
_entity_poly.entity_id
_entity_poly.type
_entity_poly.pdbx_seq_one_letter_code
_entity_poly.pdbx_strand_id
1 'polypeptide(L)'
;MFLPTVLARQIGNYDLTLPRWGSDTTSELEKENASAGINNNDSTGGGKTLNTSIRSAYSGSDITPVYSLGSGSRIVMYYNGGGDNYIGSGTRLAMAPQFGNHVRIHTSGSWSPDSY
;
A
#
# COMPACT_ATOMS: atom_id res chain seq x y z
N MET A 1 30.70 -7.43 20.66
CA MET A 1 29.34 -7.98 20.86
C MET A 1 28.43 -7.24 19.90
N PHE A 2 28.12 -7.83 18.74
CA PHE A 2 27.19 -7.22 17.78
C PHE A 2 25.78 -7.64 18.20
N LEU A 3 24.96 -6.68 18.64
CA LEU A 3 23.53 -6.89 18.76
C LEU A 3 22.97 -6.88 17.34
N PRO A 4 22.23 -7.90 16.89
CA PRO A 4 21.49 -7.79 15.65
C PRO A 4 20.47 -6.66 15.84
N THR A 5 20.65 -5.54 15.17
CA THR A 5 19.57 -4.60 14.93
C THR A 5 18.55 -5.31 14.04
N VAL A 6 17.52 -5.88 14.66
CA VAL A 6 16.29 -6.18 13.96
C VAL A 6 15.68 -4.82 13.65
N LEU A 7 15.88 -4.31 12.43
CA LEU A 7 15.09 -3.19 11.93
C LEU A 7 13.67 -3.71 11.84
N ALA A 8 12.85 -3.36 12.84
CA ALA A 8 11.45 -3.71 12.86
C ALA A 8 10.78 -2.89 11.77
N ARG A 9 10.40 -3.56 10.70
CA ARG A 9 9.69 -2.98 9.57
C ARG A 9 8.49 -2.15 10.02
N GLN A 10 8.34 -0.95 9.45
CA GLN A 10 7.16 -0.12 9.69
C GLN A 10 5.90 -0.77 9.09
N ILE A 11 4.85 -0.89 9.89
CA ILE A 11 3.55 -1.43 9.46
C ILE A 11 2.48 -0.39 9.78
N GLY A 12 1.75 0.04 8.75
CA GLY A 12 0.60 0.92 8.86
C GLY A 12 -0.68 0.13 8.71
N ASN A 13 -1.59 0.27 9.66
CA ASN A 13 -2.95 -0.21 9.50
C ASN A 13 -3.76 0.83 8.72
N TYR A 14 -4.75 0.36 7.98
CA TYR A 14 -5.71 1.22 7.31
C TYR A 14 -7.13 0.77 7.57
N ASP A 15 -7.99 1.75 7.71
CA ASP A 15 -9.43 1.59 7.82
C ASP A 15 -10.07 2.76 7.05
N LEU A 16 -10.35 2.52 5.77
CA LEU A 16 -10.65 3.56 4.80
C LEU A 16 -12.05 3.38 4.22
N THR A 17 -12.76 4.50 4.05
CA THR A 17 -13.97 4.57 3.24
C THR A 17 -13.67 5.25 1.93
N LEU A 18 -13.42 4.44 0.89
CA LEU A 18 -13.12 4.92 -0.45
C LEU A 18 -14.32 5.64 -1.08
N PRO A 19 -14.08 6.72 -1.84
CA PRO A 19 -15.14 7.43 -2.55
C PRO A 19 -15.75 6.56 -3.66
N ARG A 20 -16.82 7.05 -4.29
CA ARG A 20 -17.41 6.37 -5.48
C ARG A 20 -16.46 6.43 -6.68
N TRP A 21 -15.78 7.57 -6.82
CA TRP A 21 -14.81 7.87 -7.86
C TRP A 21 -13.57 8.51 -7.24
N GLY A 22 -12.39 8.21 -7.80
CA GLY A 22 -11.10 8.68 -7.28
C GLY A 22 -10.40 7.64 -6.40
N SER A 23 -9.43 8.10 -5.62
CA SER A 23 -8.62 7.28 -4.73
C SER A 23 -8.48 7.94 -3.38
N ASP A 24 -8.20 7.15 -2.35
CA ASP A 24 -7.70 7.62 -1.06
C ASP A 24 -6.34 7.00 -0.75
N THR A 25 -5.63 7.55 0.22
CA THR A 25 -4.30 7.09 0.63
C THR A 25 -4.21 6.88 2.14
N THR A 26 -3.40 5.92 2.55
CA THR A 26 -3.05 5.72 3.95
C THR A 26 -2.16 6.84 4.51
N SER A 27 -1.90 6.79 5.82
CA SER A 27 -0.83 7.57 6.42
C SER A 27 0.54 7.22 5.82
N GLU A 28 1.47 8.15 5.95
CA GLU A 28 2.82 8.00 5.44
C GLU A 28 3.64 7.00 6.26
N LEU A 29 4.42 6.18 5.56
CA LEU A 29 5.46 5.30 6.11
C LEU A 29 6.76 5.54 5.34
N GLU A 30 7.89 5.44 6.01
CA GLU A 30 9.21 5.57 5.41
C GLU A 30 9.65 4.23 4.81
N LYS A 31 10.20 4.28 3.60
CA LYS A 31 10.77 3.12 2.92
C LYS A 31 12.22 2.91 3.35
N GLU A 32 12.55 1.71 3.83
CA GLU A 32 13.87 1.47 4.45
C GLU A 32 14.85 0.66 3.58
N ASN A 33 14.59 -0.62 3.28
CA ASN A 33 15.64 -1.48 2.68
C ASN A 33 15.16 -2.78 1.97
N ALA A 34 13.89 -2.89 1.62
CA ALA A 34 13.36 -4.01 0.82
C ALA A 34 13.17 -3.66 -0.66
N SER A 35 13.14 -4.68 -1.50
CA SER A 35 12.85 -4.54 -2.93
C SER A 35 11.37 -4.33 -3.26
N ALA A 36 10.48 -4.59 -2.30
CA ALA A 36 9.03 -4.52 -2.48
C ALA A 36 8.33 -4.14 -1.18
N GLY A 37 7.13 -3.57 -1.30
CA GLY A 37 6.18 -3.45 -0.20
C GLY A 37 5.21 -4.63 -0.14
N ILE A 38 4.48 -4.73 0.97
CA ILE A 38 3.41 -5.71 1.17
C ILE A 38 2.14 -4.99 1.57
N ASN A 39 1.02 -5.39 0.98
CA ASN A 39 -0.32 -5.01 1.44
C ASN A 39 -1.11 -6.28 1.79
N ASN A 40 -1.52 -6.39 3.05
CA ASN A 40 -2.44 -7.40 3.56
C ASN A 40 -3.81 -6.74 3.73
N ASN A 41 -4.76 -7.11 2.89
CA ASN A 41 -6.12 -6.63 3.01
C ASN A 41 -6.96 -7.65 3.76
N ASP A 42 -7.53 -7.25 4.89
CA ASP A 42 -8.39 -8.10 5.69
C ASP A 42 -9.79 -8.13 5.09
N SER A 43 -10.33 -6.96 4.74
CA SER A 43 -11.69 -6.85 4.25
C SER A 43 -11.87 -5.77 3.18
N THR A 44 -12.73 -6.07 2.20
CA THR A 44 -13.28 -5.07 1.27
C THR A 44 -14.80 -5.23 1.17
N GLY A 45 -15.51 -4.16 1.50
CA GLY A 45 -16.97 -4.12 1.52
C GLY A 45 -17.60 -4.51 0.18
N GLY A 46 -18.69 -5.27 0.24
CA GLY A 46 -19.47 -5.67 -0.94
C GLY A 46 -18.75 -6.63 -1.89
N GLY A 47 -17.69 -7.31 -1.42
CA GLY A 47 -16.91 -8.25 -2.23
C GLY A 47 -16.22 -7.59 -3.42
N LYS A 48 -15.98 -6.28 -3.34
CA LYS A 48 -15.37 -5.51 -4.42
C LYS A 48 -13.87 -5.76 -4.50
N THR A 49 -13.36 -5.59 -5.70
CA THR A 49 -11.93 -5.56 -5.97
C THR A 49 -11.51 -4.11 -6.18
N LEU A 50 -10.37 -3.74 -5.61
CA LEU A 50 -9.80 -2.40 -5.65
C LEU A 50 -8.55 -2.39 -6.53
N ASN A 51 -8.21 -1.21 -7.03
CA ASN A 51 -6.90 -0.91 -7.57
C ASN A 51 -6.03 -0.36 -6.44
N THR A 52 -4.79 -0.81 -6.33
CA THR A 52 -3.86 -0.32 -5.31
C THR A 52 -2.44 -0.17 -5.84
N SER A 53 -1.74 0.84 -5.35
CA SER A 53 -0.35 1.16 -5.69
C SER A 53 0.33 1.78 -4.46
N ILE A 54 1.65 1.72 -4.39
CA ILE A 54 2.41 2.56 -3.45
C ILE A 54 2.73 3.86 -4.19
N ARG A 55 2.49 4.99 -3.53
CA ARG A 55 2.78 6.34 -4.01
C ARG A 55 3.90 6.97 -3.21
N SER A 56 4.68 7.82 -3.88
CA SER A 56 5.54 8.78 -3.18
C SER A 56 4.67 9.76 -2.42
N ALA A 57 4.92 9.94 -1.13
CA ALA A 57 4.23 10.94 -0.31
C ALA A 57 4.59 12.38 -0.73
N TYR A 58 5.76 12.56 -1.34
CA TYR A 58 6.23 13.85 -1.84
C TYR A 58 5.61 14.23 -3.18
N SER A 59 5.71 13.38 -4.20
CA SER A 59 5.22 13.71 -5.56
C SER A 59 3.77 13.28 -5.83
N GLY A 60 3.19 12.41 -4.99
CA GLY A 60 1.89 11.79 -5.22
C GLY A 60 1.87 10.80 -6.39
N SER A 61 3.01 10.53 -7.03
CA SER A 61 3.10 9.61 -8.16
C SER A 61 3.14 8.15 -7.71
N ASP A 62 2.57 7.25 -8.50
CA ASP A 62 2.70 5.81 -8.29
C ASP A 62 4.17 5.39 -8.51
N ILE A 63 4.78 4.80 -7.49
CA ILE A 63 6.15 4.27 -7.50
C ILE A 63 6.19 2.75 -7.60
N THR A 64 5.01 2.12 -7.70
CA THR A 64 4.82 0.72 -8.10
C THR A 64 3.83 0.68 -9.26
N PRO A 65 3.68 -0.45 -9.97
CA PRO A 65 2.51 -0.69 -10.80
C PRO A 65 1.22 -0.67 -9.97
N VAL A 66 0.08 -0.62 -10.67
CA VAL A 66 -1.23 -0.81 -10.06
C VAL A 66 -1.52 -2.31 -9.97
N TYR A 67 -1.93 -2.75 -8.79
CA TYR A 67 -2.31 -4.13 -8.46
C TYR A 67 -3.81 -4.23 -8.18
N SER A 68 -4.33 -5.44 -8.33
CA SER A 68 -5.69 -5.81 -7.96
C SER A 68 -5.73 -6.27 -6.50
N LEU A 69 -6.64 -5.72 -5.70
CA LEU A 69 -6.76 -5.97 -4.27
C LEU A 69 -8.18 -6.43 -3.92
N GLY A 70 -8.35 -7.72 -3.65
CA GLY A 70 -9.59 -8.29 -3.14
C GLY A 70 -9.57 -8.45 -1.62
N SER A 71 -10.73 -8.71 -1.02
CA SER A 71 -10.86 -9.08 0.40
C SER A 71 -9.98 -10.29 0.73
N GLY A 72 -9.28 -10.26 1.88
CA GLY A 72 -8.40 -11.36 2.33
C GLY A 72 -7.11 -11.54 1.50
N SER A 73 -6.80 -10.62 0.58
CA SER A 73 -5.63 -10.74 -0.29
C SER A 73 -4.35 -10.27 0.40
N ARG A 74 -3.25 -10.96 0.13
CA ARG A 74 -1.89 -10.48 0.42
C ARG A 74 -1.14 -10.28 -0.89
N ILE A 75 -0.74 -9.04 -1.17
CA ILE A 75 -0.02 -8.68 -2.40
C ILE A 75 1.39 -8.18 -2.09
N VAL A 76 2.33 -8.54 -2.96
CA VAL A 76 3.70 -8.02 -2.96
C VAL A 76 3.80 -6.99 -4.08
N MET A 77 4.29 -5.80 -3.76
CA MET A 77 4.25 -4.64 -4.64
C MET A 77 5.67 -4.19 -4.96
N TYR A 78 6.15 -4.51 -6.17
CA TYR A 78 7.52 -4.21 -6.59
C TYR A 78 7.64 -2.76 -7.05
N TYR A 79 8.69 -2.09 -6.58
CA TYR A 79 8.98 -0.71 -6.93
C TYR A 79 9.46 -0.57 -8.38
N ASN A 80 8.99 0.47 -9.06
CA ASN A 80 9.38 0.81 -10.42
C ASN A 80 10.88 1.13 -10.46
N GLY A 81 11.67 0.31 -11.17
CA GLY A 81 13.12 0.48 -11.24
C GLY A 81 13.90 0.00 -10.01
N GLY A 82 13.25 -0.63 -9.02
CA GLY A 82 13.89 -1.23 -7.84
C GLY A 82 13.65 -0.46 -6.54
N GLY A 83 13.61 -1.20 -5.41
CA GLY A 83 13.31 -0.65 -4.09
C GLY A 83 14.34 0.33 -3.54
N ASP A 84 15.61 0.19 -3.97
CA ASP A 84 16.74 1.01 -3.50
C ASP A 84 16.59 2.49 -3.88
N ASN A 85 15.92 2.78 -5.00
CA ASN A 85 15.68 4.14 -5.49
C ASN A 85 14.77 4.97 -4.57
N TYR A 86 14.07 4.30 -3.66
CA TYR A 86 13.06 4.90 -2.80
C TYR A 86 13.43 4.83 -1.32
N ILE A 87 14.64 4.37 -0.97
CA ILE A 87 15.12 4.33 0.42
C ILE A 87 15.15 5.74 1.01
N GLY A 88 14.64 5.88 2.23
CA GLY A 88 14.49 7.16 2.95
C GLY A 88 13.34 8.03 2.44
N SER A 89 12.54 7.54 1.49
CA SER A 89 11.39 8.29 0.98
C SER A 89 10.12 7.99 1.79
N GLY A 90 9.31 9.03 1.99
CA GLY A 90 7.94 8.90 2.47
C GLY A 90 7.05 8.26 1.42
N THR A 91 6.27 7.27 1.82
CA THR A 91 5.40 6.48 0.94
C THR A 91 4.00 6.35 1.53
N ARG A 92 2.99 6.23 0.67
CA ARG A 92 1.60 5.97 1.05
C ARG A 92 1.02 4.86 0.20
N LEU A 93 0.17 4.03 0.77
CA LEU A 93 -0.60 3.07 0.01
C LEU A 93 -1.86 3.75 -0.52
N ALA A 94 -1.99 3.80 -1.85
CA ALA A 94 -3.16 4.31 -2.51
C ALA A 94 -4.14 3.18 -2.82
N MET A 95 -5.42 3.46 -2.67
CA MET A 95 -6.51 2.54 -3.02
C MET A 95 -7.62 3.29 -3.74
N ALA A 96 -8.15 2.66 -4.78
CA ALA A 96 -9.22 3.20 -5.59
C ALA A 96 -10.23 2.10 -5.93
N PRO A 97 -11.54 2.40 -5.96
CA PRO A 97 -12.50 1.50 -6.58
C PRO A 97 -12.17 1.28 -8.06
N GLN A 98 -12.47 0.07 -8.56
CA GLN A 98 -12.42 -0.20 -9.99
C GLN A 98 -13.50 0.58 -10.75
N PHE A 99 -13.27 0.76 -12.05
CA PHE A 99 -14.22 1.43 -12.94
C PHE A 99 -15.60 0.75 -12.89
N GLY A 100 -16.67 1.55 -12.97
CA GLY A 100 -18.04 1.06 -12.82
C GLY A 100 -18.50 0.89 -11.36
N ASN A 101 -17.70 1.30 -10.38
CA ASN A 101 -18.17 1.40 -9.01
C ASN A 101 -19.16 2.58 -8.82
N HIS A 102 -20.22 2.34 -8.07
CA HIS A 102 -21.29 3.33 -7.81
C HIS A 102 -21.50 3.63 -6.32
N VAL A 103 -20.82 2.92 -5.42
CA VAL A 103 -20.99 3.02 -3.97
C VAL A 103 -19.69 3.40 -3.28
N ARG A 104 -19.76 3.93 -2.06
CA ARG A 104 -18.54 4.02 -1.23
C ARG A 104 -18.16 2.62 -0.80
N ILE A 105 -16.86 2.35 -0.72
CA ILE A 105 -16.35 1.02 -0.34
C ILE A 105 -15.50 1.18 0.91
N HIS A 106 -15.88 0.44 1.94
CA HIS A 106 -15.05 0.30 3.13
C HIS A 106 -13.96 -0.75 2.88
N THR A 107 -12.72 -0.49 3.28
CA THR A 107 -11.62 -1.45 3.19
C THR A 107 -10.68 -1.30 4.38
N SER A 108 -10.23 -2.43 4.91
CA SER A 108 -9.39 -2.47 6.11
C SER A 108 -8.27 -3.48 5.96
N GLY A 109 -7.11 -3.19 6.55
CA GLY A 109 -5.97 -4.08 6.49
C GLY A 109 -4.71 -3.44 7.04
N SER A 110 -3.56 -4.00 6.66
CA SER A 110 -2.25 -3.49 7.01
C SER A 110 -1.33 -3.49 5.80
N TRP A 111 -0.37 -2.57 5.79
CA TRP A 111 0.63 -2.52 4.73
C TRP A 111 1.97 -2.07 5.27
N SER A 112 3.00 -2.33 4.48
CA SER A 112 4.36 -1.91 4.74
C SER A 112 5.05 -1.57 3.41
N PRO A 113 5.87 -0.50 3.35
CA PRO A 113 6.69 -0.20 2.18
C PRO A 113 7.84 -1.21 2.01
N ASP A 114 8.14 -2.00 3.03
CA ASP A 114 9.15 -3.05 3.01
C ASP A 114 8.52 -4.44 3.14
N SER A 115 9.22 -5.51 2.75
CA SER A 115 8.66 -6.86 2.67
C SER A 115 9.26 -7.90 3.62
N TYR A 116 10.39 -7.60 4.28
CA TYR A 116 11.09 -8.52 5.18
C TYR A 116 10.38 -8.73 6.52
#